data_AF-A0A260BF55-F1
#
_entry.id   AF-A0A260BF55-F1
#
_cell.length_a   1.000
_cell.length_b   1.000
_cell.length_c   1.000
_cell.angle_alpha   90.00
_cell.angle_beta   90.00
_cell.angle_gamma   90.00
#
_symmetry.space_group_name_H-M   'P 1'
#
loop_
_entity.id
_entity.type
_entity.pdbx_description
1 polymer ?
#
loop_
_entity_poly.entity_id
_entity_poly.type
_entity_poly.pdbx_seq_one_letter_code
_entity_poly.pdbx_strand_id
1 'polypeptide(L)'
;MKLAVEHHRVSRILLDFDLTIEFDNGATISFSEVEVGDLTVDEDNQFEGLRSFAALNGLVCEKADYDESGVLRMLFAGDRTVVAGPRDEVESWEYCAADGSTVLCGPDGAVESWPAPEHPRGEAPTVEGLPSIGATVVRLSTGDDAAVEFSDGIKLLFELPLDSGYLVLRESVTSSSVSEGVGETTHGDWVVELSSGHVIFYRPRTL
;
A
#
# COMPACT_ATOMS: atom_id res chain seq x y z
N MET A 1 19.12 -4.77 15.67
CA MET A 1 18.37 -5.99 15.29
C MET A 1 18.01 -5.84 13.81
N LYS A 2 17.81 -6.94 13.08
CA LYS A 2 17.60 -6.91 11.61
C LYS A 2 16.20 -7.39 11.24
N LEU A 3 15.58 -6.76 10.26
CA LEU A 3 14.37 -7.26 9.60
C LEU A 3 14.75 -8.16 8.42
N ALA A 4 13.94 -9.19 8.15
CA ALA A 4 14.20 -10.17 7.09
C ALA A 4 13.74 -9.68 5.70
N VAL A 5 14.13 -8.45 5.35
CA VAL A 5 13.85 -7.82 4.05
C VAL A 5 15.12 -7.43 3.30
N GLU A 6 16.31 -7.66 3.90
CA GLU A 6 17.58 -7.48 3.21
C GLU A 6 17.64 -8.35 1.93
N HIS A 7 18.11 -7.75 0.84
CA HIS A 7 18.20 -8.31 -0.51
C HIS A 7 16.86 -8.54 -1.21
N HIS A 8 15.74 -8.17 -0.60
CA HIS A 8 14.44 -8.19 -1.25
C HIS A 8 14.13 -6.87 -1.94
N ARG A 9 13.46 -6.97 -3.08
CA ARG A 9 13.04 -5.83 -3.87
C ARG A 9 11.70 -5.31 -3.36
N VAL A 10 11.52 -4.00 -3.35
CA VAL A 10 10.19 -3.39 -3.19
C VAL A 10 9.32 -3.76 -4.40
N SER A 11 8.23 -4.49 -4.14
CA SER A 11 7.24 -4.88 -5.14
C SER A 11 6.15 -3.84 -5.28
N ARG A 12 5.64 -3.33 -4.14
CA ARG A 12 4.52 -2.40 -4.10
C ARG A 12 4.66 -1.39 -2.99
N ILE A 13 4.04 -0.24 -3.20
CA ILE A 13 3.74 0.74 -2.15
C ILE A 13 2.23 0.80 -1.99
N LEU A 14 1.75 0.66 -0.76
CA LEU A 14 0.33 0.69 -0.43
C LEU A 14 0.02 1.94 0.40
N LEU A 15 -1.19 2.47 0.23
CA LEU A 15 -1.75 3.52 1.05
C LEU A 15 -3.21 3.18 1.40
N ASP A 16 -3.47 2.85 2.67
CA ASP A 16 -4.79 2.48 3.21
C ASP A 16 -5.13 3.10 4.58
N PHE A 17 -4.19 3.90 5.11
CA PHE A 17 -4.26 4.82 6.25
C PHE A 17 -2.83 5.05 6.71
N ASP A 18 -1.98 4.04 6.55
CA ASP A 18 -0.54 4.13 6.69
C ASP A 18 0.11 3.96 5.32
N LEU A 19 1.36 4.41 5.18
CA LEU A 19 2.17 4.02 4.03
C LEU A 19 2.80 2.67 4.33
N THR A 20 2.65 1.74 3.39
CA THR A 20 3.22 0.40 3.51
C THR A 20 4.14 0.12 2.35
N ILE A 21 5.34 -0.39 2.65
CA ILE A 21 6.25 -1.00 1.67
C ILE A 21 5.97 -2.49 1.66
N GLU A 22 5.67 -3.05 0.50
CA GLU A 22 5.62 -4.49 0.29
C GLU A 22 6.85 -4.96 -0.50
N PHE A 23 7.40 -6.09 -0.09
CA PHE A 23 8.56 -6.73 -0.69
C PHE A 23 8.16 -7.92 -1.57
N ASP A 24 9.04 -8.29 -2.50
CA ASP A 24 8.84 -9.44 -3.39
C ASP A 24 8.80 -10.81 -2.70
N ASN A 25 9.20 -10.89 -1.44
CA ASN A 25 9.02 -12.08 -0.60
C ASN A 25 7.67 -12.13 0.12
N GLY A 26 6.83 -11.09 -0.01
CA GLY A 26 5.54 -10.99 0.67
C GLY A 26 5.59 -10.34 2.06
N ALA A 27 6.76 -9.89 2.52
CA ALA A 27 6.84 -9.12 3.76
C ALA A 27 6.36 -7.68 3.55
N THR A 28 5.82 -7.06 4.60
CA THR A 28 5.38 -5.67 4.62
C THR A 28 6.02 -4.88 5.75
N ILE A 29 6.20 -3.58 5.53
CA ILE A 29 6.51 -2.62 6.60
C ILE A 29 5.57 -1.42 6.46
N SER A 30 4.74 -1.18 7.47
CA SER A 30 3.81 -0.07 7.57
C SER A 30 4.37 1.03 8.46
N PHE A 31 4.05 2.28 8.14
CA PHE A 31 4.56 3.46 8.84
C PHE A 31 3.45 4.46 9.15
N SER A 32 3.39 4.89 10.41
CA SER A 32 2.51 6.00 10.82
C SER A 32 3.20 7.35 10.77
N GLU A 33 4.52 7.40 11.03
CA GLU A 33 5.37 8.56 10.71
C GLU A 33 6.74 8.07 10.23
N VAL A 34 7.28 8.68 9.17
CA VAL A 34 8.52 8.21 8.54
C VAL A 34 9.24 9.31 7.76
N GLU A 35 10.55 9.35 7.87
CA GLU A 35 11.43 10.21 7.09
C GLU A 35 11.89 9.48 5.82
N VAL A 36 11.72 10.13 4.67
CA VAL A 36 12.24 9.67 3.36
C VAL A 36 12.95 10.83 2.66
N GLY A 37 14.28 10.78 2.63
CA GLY A 37 15.08 11.94 2.23
C GLY A 37 14.89 13.11 3.21
N ASP A 38 14.49 14.28 2.70
CA ASP A 38 14.22 15.48 3.51
C ASP A 38 12.73 15.64 3.88
N LEU A 39 11.90 14.64 3.55
CA LEU A 39 10.46 14.67 3.80
C LEU A 39 10.10 13.81 5.01
N THR A 40 9.53 14.42 6.04
CA THR A 40 8.80 13.73 7.09
C THR A 40 7.37 13.50 6.61
N VAL A 41 6.94 12.24 6.64
CA VAL A 41 5.61 11.80 6.21
C VAL A 41 4.83 11.34 7.42
N ASP A 42 3.58 11.79 7.54
CA ASP A 42 2.63 11.47 8.61
C ASP A 42 1.20 11.43 8.05
N GLU A 43 0.20 11.42 8.95
CA GLU A 43 -1.22 11.46 8.60
C GLU A 43 -1.68 12.65 7.74
N ASP A 44 -0.94 13.77 7.76
CA ASP A 44 -1.36 15.03 7.13
C ASP A 44 -0.84 15.16 5.68
N ASN A 45 0.17 14.39 5.27
CA ASN A 45 0.82 14.50 3.96
C ASN A 45 1.07 13.15 3.25
N GLN A 46 0.17 12.19 3.48
CA GLN A 46 0.28 10.81 2.99
C GLN A 46 0.42 10.70 1.45
N PHE A 47 -0.13 11.64 0.69
CA PHE A 47 -0.01 11.63 -0.78
C PHE A 47 1.35 12.13 -1.27
N GLU A 48 1.94 13.11 -0.59
CA GLU A 48 3.35 13.48 -0.78
C GLU A 48 4.25 12.29 -0.44
N GLY A 49 3.94 11.61 0.66
CA GLY A 49 4.60 10.38 1.06
C GLY A 49 4.48 9.26 0.03
N LEU A 50 3.28 9.00 -0.51
CA LEU A 50 3.06 8.01 -1.57
C LEU A 50 3.91 8.32 -2.81
N ARG A 51 3.98 9.59 -3.22
CA ARG A 51 4.83 10.03 -4.34
C ARG A 51 6.32 9.80 -4.05
N SER A 52 6.77 10.06 -2.83
CA SER A 52 8.15 9.83 -2.43
C SER A 52 8.49 8.33 -2.38
N PHE A 53 7.61 7.52 -1.78
CA PHE A 53 7.77 6.07 -1.65
C PHE A 53 7.67 5.34 -2.99
N ALA A 54 6.88 5.85 -3.94
CA ALA A 54 6.81 5.29 -5.30
C ALA A 54 8.18 5.21 -5.99
N ALA A 55 9.11 6.12 -5.64
CA ALA A 55 10.49 6.08 -6.15
C ALA A 55 11.33 4.92 -5.58
N LEU A 56 10.86 4.25 -4.52
CA LEU A 56 11.47 3.05 -3.96
C LEU A 56 11.08 1.79 -4.74
N ASN A 57 9.99 1.85 -5.52
CA ASN A 57 9.52 0.69 -6.28
C ASN A 57 10.63 0.11 -7.17
N GLY A 58 10.82 -1.21 -7.08
CA GLY A 58 11.85 -1.91 -7.81
C GLY A 58 13.27 -1.81 -7.24
N LEU A 59 13.50 -1.01 -6.20
CA LEU A 59 14.79 -0.96 -5.51
C LEU A 59 14.94 -2.15 -4.56
N VAL A 60 16.18 -2.61 -4.40
CA VAL A 60 16.54 -3.65 -3.42
C VAL A 60 16.83 -3.00 -2.08
N CYS A 61 16.28 -3.54 -1.00
CA CYS A 61 16.67 -3.16 0.36
C CYS A 61 18.04 -3.77 0.67
N GLU A 62 19.05 -2.93 0.85
CA GLU A 62 20.42 -3.35 1.17
C GLU A 62 20.59 -3.61 2.67
N LYS A 63 19.82 -2.89 3.50
CA LYS A 63 19.91 -2.96 4.95
C LYS A 63 18.60 -2.54 5.60
N ALA A 64 18.15 -3.26 6.62
CA ALA A 64 16.99 -2.89 7.43
C ALA A 64 17.25 -3.25 8.90
N ASP A 65 17.64 -2.26 9.70
CA ASP A 65 17.98 -2.43 11.11
C ASP A 65 17.06 -1.59 12.00
N TYR A 66 16.69 -2.14 13.16
CA TYR A 66 16.06 -1.39 14.24
C TYR A 66 16.83 -1.55 15.55
N ASP A 67 16.72 -0.59 16.45
CA ASP A 67 17.37 -0.60 17.76
C ASP A 67 16.38 -0.77 18.91
N GLU A 68 16.90 -0.87 20.14
CA GLU A 68 16.09 -1.04 21.35
C GLU A 68 15.25 0.20 21.69
N SER A 69 15.54 1.35 21.06
CA SER A 69 14.71 2.56 21.16
C SER A 69 13.61 2.62 20.10
N GLY A 70 13.44 1.57 19.29
CA GLY A 70 12.41 1.51 18.27
C GLY A 70 12.74 2.29 16.99
N VAL A 71 13.96 2.79 16.81
CA VAL A 71 14.32 3.50 15.57
C VAL A 71 14.64 2.49 14.48
N LEU A 72 13.80 2.43 13.45
CA LEU A 72 14.01 1.64 12.23
C LEU A 72 14.75 2.47 11.18
N ARG A 73 15.80 1.89 10.59
CA ARG A 73 16.62 2.49 9.54
C ARG A 73 16.76 1.52 8.39
N MET A 74 16.35 1.97 7.21
CA MET A 74 16.40 1.20 5.98
C MET A 74 17.24 1.93 4.93
N LEU A 75 18.07 1.16 4.22
CA LEU A 75 18.87 1.61 3.10
C LEU A 75 18.46 0.79 1.87
N PHE A 76 18.12 1.48 0.80
CA PHE A 76 17.83 0.89 -0.50
C PHE A 76 18.91 1.26 -1.51
N ALA A 77 19.04 0.44 -2.55
CA ALA A 77 19.96 0.64 -3.65
C ALA A 77 19.89 2.08 -4.19
N GLY A 78 21.07 2.69 -4.43
CA GLY A 78 21.15 4.10 -4.83
C GLY A 78 21.07 5.09 -3.67
N ASP A 79 21.49 4.67 -2.48
CA ASP A 79 21.64 5.49 -1.27
C ASP A 79 20.34 6.14 -0.78
N ARG A 80 19.19 5.49 -1.05
CA ARG A 80 17.88 5.96 -0.58
C ARG A 80 17.64 5.46 0.83
N THR A 81 17.36 6.38 1.75
CA THR A 81 17.15 6.05 3.17
C THR A 81 15.71 6.31 3.58
N VAL A 82 15.19 5.38 4.39
CA VAL A 82 13.91 5.52 5.08
C VAL A 82 14.17 5.32 6.57
N VAL A 83 13.71 6.24 7.41
CA VAL A 83 13.92 6.20 8.86
C VAL A 83 12.60 6.44 9.57
N ALA A 84 12.23 5.53 10.47
CA ALA A 84 11.07 5.72 11.35
C ALA A 84 11.54 5.75 12.80
N GLY A 85 11.20 6.83 13.49
CA GLY A 85 11.46 7.00 14.92
C GLY A 85 10.25 6.60 15.77
N PRO A 86 10.44 6.37 17.07
CA PRO A 86 9.32 6.11 17.98
C PRO A 86 8.44 7.35 18.17
N ARG A 87 7.15 7.13 18.38
CA ARG A 87 6.15 8.14 18.78
C ARG A 87 5.65 7.82 20.19
N ASP A 88 5.32 8.86 20.96
CA ASP A 88 4.91 8.73 22.36
C ASP A 88 3.52 8.07 22.51
N GLU A 89 2.60 8.32 21.57
CA GLU A 89 1.17 7.98 21.75
C GLU A 89 0.69 6.80 20.90
N VAL A 90 1.41 6.48 19.83
CA VAL A 90 0.95 5.55 18.80
C VAL A 90 2.06 4.60 18.38
N GLU A 91 1.65 3.49 17.76
CA GLU A 91 2.55 2.63 17.01
C GLU A 91 3.22 3.42 15.88
N SER A 92 4.52 3.21 15.70
CA SER A 92 5.33 3.99 14.75
C SER A 92 5.57 3.24 13.44
N TRP A 93 5.84 1.94 13.56
CA TRP A 93 5.99 1.04 12.42
C TRP A 93 5.66 -0.39 12.82
N GLU A 94 5.17 -1.16 11.83
CA GLU A 94 4.93 -2.59 11.93
C GLU A 94 5.61 -3.29 10.77
N TYR A 95 6.40 -4.32 11.07
CA TYR A 95 6.90 -5.28 10.12
C TYR A 95 6.09 -6.58 10.23
N CYS A 96 5.57 -7.05 9.11
CA CYS A 96 4.98 -8.38 8.99
C CYS A 96 5.79 -9.20 7.99
N ALA A 97 6.36 -10.31 8.45
CA ALA A 97 7.07 -11.25 7.60
C ALA A 97 6.10 -12.05 6.72
N ALA A 98 6.63 -12.65 5.65
CA ALA A 98 5.86 -13.51 4.76
C ALA A 98 5.25 -14.75 5.45
N ASP A 99 5.84 -15.21 6.55
CA ASP A 99 5.30 -16.31 7.37
C ASP A 99 4.22 -15.84 8.36
N GLY A 100 3.97 -14.53 8.45
CA GLY A 100 3.03 -13.89 9.36
C GLY A 100 3.59 -13.58 10.74
N SER A 101 4.89 -13.78 10.99
CA SER A 101 5.53 -13.24 12.19
C SER A 101 5.59 -11.72 12.12
N THR A 102 5.43 -11.05 13.27
CA THR A 102 5.36 -9.59 13.33
C THR A 102 6.37 -9.02 14.31
N VAL A 103 6.89 -7.84 13.97
CA VAL A 103 7.69 -6.99 14.86
C VAL A 103 7.08 -5.59 14.77
N LEU A 104 6.72 -4.98 15.89
CA LEU A 104 6.19 -3.61 15.89
C LEU A 104 6.93 -2.73 16.89
N CYS A 105 6.98 -1.44 16.59
CA CYS A 105 7.39 -0.40 17.51
C CYS A 105 6.14 0.32 18.04
N GLY A 106 5.77 -0.03 19.26
CA GLY A 106 4.65 0.57 19.96
C GLY A 106 4.98 1.96 20.52
N PRO A 107 4.07 2.52 21.31
CA PRO A 107 4.26 3.80 21.99
C PRO A 107 5.56 3.83 22.80
N ASP A 108 6.19 5.00 22.87
CA ASP A 108 7.46 5.25 23.57
C ASP A 108 8.66 4.42 23.05
N GLY A 109 8.54 3.80 21.88
CA GLY A 109 9.59 2.99 21.27
C GLY A 109 9.70 1.56 21.79
N ALA A 110 8.66 1.07 22.49
CA ALA A 110 8.60 -0.31 22.94
C ALA A 110 8.54 -1.26 21.74
N VAL A 111 9.57 -2.08 21.54
CA VAL A 111 9.59 -3.06 20.46
C VAL A 111 9.07 -4.41 20.94
N GLU A 112 8.05 -4.91 20.27
CA GLU A 112 7.42 -6.19 20.53
C GLU A 112 7.55 -7.11 19.31
N SER A 113 7.48 -8.43 19.55
CA SER A 113 7.59 -9.41 18.47
C SER A 113 6.72 -10.62 18.76
N TRP A 114 5.96 -11.05 17.75
CA TRP A 114 5.13 -12.24 17.81
C TRP A 114 5.56 -13.25 16.73
N PRO A 115 5.60 -14.55 17.07
CA PRO A 115 5.87 -15.57 16.09
C PRO A 115 4.72 -15.68 15.09
N ALA A 116 5.00 -16.32 13.96
CA ALA A 116 3.99 -16.67 12.96
C ALA A 116 2.82 -17.44 13.60
N PRO A 117 1.56 -17.15 13.20
CA PRO A 117 0.41 -17.91 13.65
C PRO A 117 0.48 -19.36 13.16
N GLU A 118 -0.02 -20.32 13.96
CA GLU A 118 -0.02 -21.75 13.60
C GLU A 118 -0.75 -22.07 12.29
N HIS A 119 -1.71 -21.22 11.94
CA HIS A 119 -2.47 -21.29 10.70
C HIS A 119 -2.29 -19.97 9.95
N PRO A 120 -1.44 -19.93 8.90
CA PRO A 120 -1.28 -18.73 8.11
C PRO A 120 -2.63 -18.33 7.51
N ARG A 121 -2.98 -17.04 7.60
CA ARG A 121 -4.13 -16.52 6.89
C ARG A 121 -3.83 -16.62 5.41
N GLY A 122 -4.61 -17.41 4.68
CA GLY A 122 -4.56 -17.37 3.22
C GLY A 122 -4.91 -15.98 2.73
N GLU A 123 -4.20 -15.48 1.72
CA GLU A 123 -4.62 -14.26 1.02
C GLU A 123 -6.04 -14.45 0.49
N ALA A 124 -6.89 -13.45 0.74
CA ALA A 124 -8.19 -13.41 0.08
C ALA A 124 -7.95 -13.33 -1.44
N PRO A 125 -8.66 -14.13 -2.25
CA PRO A 125 -8.49 -14.08 -3.69
C PRO A 125 -8.76 -12.68 -4.21
N THR A 126 -7.90 -12.19 -5.10
CA THR A 126 -8.13 -10.94 -5.83
C THR A 126 -9.32 -11.14 -6.76
N VAL A 127 -10.35 -10.30 -6.62
CA VAL A 127 -11.55 -10.34 -7.46
C VAL A 127 -11.62 -9.06 -8.29
N GLU A 128 -11.36 -9.17 -9.59
CA GLU A 128 -11.73 -8.12 -10.54
C GLU A 128 -13.25 -8.16 -10.75
N GLY A 129 -13.90 -7.00 -10.62
CA GLY A 129 -15.34 -6.87 -10.78
C GLY A 129 -15.77 -5.39 -10.80
N LEU A 130 -17.03 -5.13 -11.14
CA LEU A 130 -17.60 -3.81 -10.93
C LEU A 130 -17.81 -3.60 -9.43
N PRO A 131 -17.26 -2.53 -8.83
CA PRO A 131 -17.50 -2.25 -7.42
C PRO A 131 -18.97 -1.84 -7.20
N SER A 132 -19.49 -2.19 -6.03
CA SER A 132 -20.87 -1.90 -5.63
C SER A 132 -21.06 -0.42 -5.37
N ILE A 133 -22.23 0.13 -5.68
CA ILE A 133 -22.60 1.49 -5.25
C ILE A 133 -22.53 1.55 -3.72
N GLY A 134 -21.87 2.60 -3.20
CA GLY A 134 -21.59 2.78 -1.78
C GLY A 134 -20.33 2.09 -1.28
N ALA A 135 -19.66 1.25 -2.09
CA ALA A 135 -18.33 0.74 -1.73
C ALA A 135 -17.33 1.91 -1.69
N THR A 136 -16.44 1.90 -0.70
CA THR A 136 -15.45 2.96 -0.50
C THR A 136 -14.08 2.48 -0.97
N VAL A 137 -13.29 3.35 -1.59
CA VAL A 137 -11.88 3.04 -1.87
C VAL A 137 -11.12 2.96 -0.54
N VAL A 138 -10.62 1.78 -0.22
CA VAL A 138 -9.92 1.50 1.05
C VAL A 138 -8.42 1.46 0.91
N ARG A 139 -7.89 1.16 -0.29
CA ARG A 139 -6.44 1.09 -0.52
C ARG A 139 -6.08 1.50 -1.94
N LEU A 140 -5.01 2.30 -2.05
CA LEU A 140 -4.29 2.54 -3.29
C LEU A 140 -3.00 1.74 -3.28
N SER A 141 -2.59 1.23 -4.43
CA SER A 141 -1.28 0.59 -4.59
C SER A 141 -0.59 1.06 -5.87
N THR A 142 0.72 1.24 -5.81
CA THR A 142 1.60 1.51 -6.95
C THR A 142 2.75 0.52 -6.96
N GLY A 143 3.37 0.34 -8.12
CA GLY A 143 4.37 -0.70 -8.38
C GLY A 143 3.77 -1.90 -9.12
N ASP A 144 4.25 -3.09 -8.80
CA ASP A 144 3.75 -4.32 -9.39
C ASP A 144 2.26 -4.49 -9.08
N ASP A 145 1.45 -4.86 -10.07
CA ASP A 145 -0.01 -5.01 -9.89
C ASP A 145 -0.69 -3.83 -9.18
N ALA A 146 -0.29 -2.62 -9.54
CA ALA A 146 -0.95 -1.37 -9.10
C ALA A 146 -2.47 -1.49 -9.23
N ALA A 147 -3.17 -1.04 -8.18
CA ALA A 147 -4.58 -1.27 -8.02
C ALA A 147 -5.28 -0.23 -7.14
N VAL A 148 -6.58 -0.06 -7.39
CA VAL A 148 -7.54 0.57 -6.49
C VAL A 148 -8.42 -0.53 -5.87
N GLU A 149 -8.41 -0.64 -4.55
CA GLU A 149 -9.17 -1.63 -3.79
C GLU A 149 -10.37 -0.99 -3.09
N PHE A 150 -11.52 -1.68 -3.17
CA PHE A 150 -12.79 -1.23 -2.63
C PHE A 150 -13.19 -2.07 -1.41
N SER A 151 -14.01 -1.48 -0.53
CA SER A 151 -14.47 -2.09 0.71
C SER A 151 -15.32 -3.37 0.53
N ASP A 152 -15.80 -3.65 -0.68
CA ASP A 152 -16.51 -4.88 -1.03
C ASP A 152 -15.57 -5.99 -1.54
N GLY A 153 -14.25 -5.78 -1.48
CA GLY A 153 -13.22 -6.75 -1.87
C GLY A 153 -12.87 -6.72 -3.37
N ILE A 154 -13.51 -5.85 -4.15
CA ILE A 154 -13.18 -5.65 -5.56
C ILE A 154 -11.85 -4.89 -5.71
N LYS A 155 -11.03 -5.32 -6.67
CA LYS A 155 -9.80 -4.63 -7.06
C LYS A 155 -9.84 -4.29 -8.55
N LEU A 156 -9.50 -3.05 -8.89
CA LEU A 156 -9.29 -2.61 -10.26
C LEU A 156 -7.79 -2.47 -10.50
N LEU A 157 -7.23 -3.33 -11.36
CA LEU A 157 -5.77 -3.43 -11.57
C LEU A 157 -5.28 -2.46 -12.65
N PHE A 158 -5.01 -1.22 -12.25
CA PHE A 158 -4.44 -0.20 -13.13
C PHE A 158 -3.53 0.76 -12.35
N GLU A 159 -2.61 1.39 -13.07
CA GLU A 159 -1.78 2.44 -12.50
C GLU A 159 -2.58 3.75 -12.41
N LEU A 160 -3.00 4.10 -11.19
CA LEU A 160 -3.58 5.41 -10.92
C LEU A 160 -2.47 6.47 -10.94
N PRO A 161 -2.60 7.54 -11.73
CA PRO A 161 -1.66 8.66 -11.65
C PRO A 161 -1.59 9.19 -10.21
N LEU A 162 -0.39 9.26 -9.63
CA LEU A 162 -0.23 9.58 -8.20
C LEU A 162 -0.77 10.97 -7.83
N ASP A 163 -0.79 11.90 -8.79
CA ASP A 163 -1.41 13.22 -8.63
C ASP A 163 -2.94 13.14 -8.47
N SER A 164 -3.57 12.03 -8.84
CA SER A 164 -5.01 11.80 -8.67
C SER A 164 -5.34 10.99 -7.41
N GLY A 165 -4.35 10.51 -6.65
CA GLY A 165 -4.59 9.65 -5.48
C GLY A 165 -5.53 10.28 -4.46
N TYR A 166 -5.39 11.58 -4.22
CA TYR A 166 -6.22 12.34 -3.27
C TYR A 166 -7.68 12.50 -3.70
N LEU A 167 -7.99 12.30 -4.98
CA LEU A 167 -9.35 12.34 -5.52
C LEU A 167 -10.08 11.00 -5.41
N VAL A 168 -9.37 9.95 -4.98
CA VAL A 168 -9.83 8.56 -5.10
C VAL A 168 -9.88 7.88 -3.74
N LEU A 169 -8.82 7.97 -2.92
CA LEU A 169 -8.79 7.30 -1.62
C LEU A 169 -9.91 7.82 -0.70
N ARG A 170 -10.59 6.92 0.01
CA ARG A 170 -11.75 7.19 0.89
C ARG A 170 -13.01 7.71 0.18
N GLU A 171 -12.99 7.87 -1.13
CA GLU A 171 -14.19 8.20 -1.88
C GLU A 171 -15.09 6.97 -2.05
N SER A 172 -16.40 7.21 -2.11
CA SER A 172 -17.39 6.15 -2.28
C SER A 172 -17.93 6.12 -3.71
N VAL A 173 -18.21 4.93 -4.21
CA VAL A 173 -18.82 4.72 -5.52
C VAL A 173 -20.23 5.29 -5.53
N THR A 174 -20.49 6.25 -6.40
CA THR A 174 -21.82 6.85 -6.63
C THR A 174 -22.52 6.21 -7.84
N SER A 175 -21.75 5.70 -8.79
CA SER A 175 -22.24 4.99 -9.98
C SER A 175 -21.22 3.95 -10.44
N SER A 176 -21.70 2.79 -10.88
CA SER A 176 -20.87 1.78 -11.54
C SER A 176 -21.63 1.16 -12.71
N SER A 177 -20.99 1.10 -13.89
CA SER A 177 -21.64 0.65 -15.12
C SER A 177 -20.65 0.07 -16.12
N VAL A 178 -21.17 -0.69 -17.09
CA VAL A 178 -20.41 -1.15 -18.26
C VAL A 178 -20.73 -0.21 -19.42
N SER A 179 -19.72 0.35 -20.07
CA SER A 179 -19.92 1.15 -21.28
C SER A 179 -20.45 0.27 -22.43
N GLU A 180 -21.45 0.75 -23.15
CA GLU A 180 -21.95 0.08 -24.35
C GLU A 180 -20.92 0.23 -25.48
N GLY A 181 -20.19 -0.83 -25.81
CA GLY A 181 -19.25 -0.79 -26.94
C GLY A 181 -19.98 -0.89 -28.29
N VAL A 182 -19.43 -0.22 -29.30
CA VAL A 182 -19.95 -0.25 -30.68
C VAL A 182 -19.27 -1.40 -31.44
N GLY A 183 -19.87 -2.59 -31.50
CA GLY A 183 -19.43 -3.73 -32.34
C GLY A 183 -19.54 -5.12 -31.69
N GLU A 184 -19.45 -6.20 -32.48
CA GLU A 184 -19.69 -7.61 -32.06
C GLU A 184 -18.61 -8.26 -31.15
N THR A 185 -17.69 -7.46 -30.59
CA THR A 185 -16.71 -7.93 -29.60
C THR A 185 -16.72 -6.98 -28.40
N THR A 186 -17.74 -7.09 -27.55
CA THR A 186 -18.03 -6.12 -26.50
C THR A 186 -17.91 -6.71 -25.10
N HIS A 187 -16.71 -6.65 -24.55
CA HIS A 187 -16.57 -6.44 -23.12
C HIS A 187 -16.36 -4.94 -22.94
N GLY A 188 -17.40 -4.25 -22.48
CA GLY A 188 -17.37 -2.79 -22.34
C GLY A 188 -16.40 -2.38 -21.24
N ASP A 189 -15.73 -1.24 -21.43
CA ASP A 189 -14.95 -0.60 -20.37
C ASP A 189 -15.89 -0.28 -19.20
N TRP A 190 -15.47 -0.57 -17.98
CA TRP A 190 -16.18 -0.22 -16.77
C TRP A 190 -16.00 1.26 -16.46
N VAL A 191 -17.09 1.91 -16.08
CA VAL A 191 -17.12 3.32 -15.68
C VAL A 191 -17.57 3.37 -14.23
N VAL A 192 -16.70 3.85 -13.36
CA VAL A 192 -16.94 4.00 -11.92
C VAL A 192 -16.83 5.47 -11.56
N GLU A 193 -17.92 6.06 -11.07
CA GLU A 193 -17.96 7.43 -10.57
C GLU A 193 -17.83 7.42 -9.04
N LEU A 194 -16.99 8.30 -8.53
CA LEU A 194 -16.71 8.48 -7.10
C LEU A 194 -17.42 9.73 -6.55
N SER A 195 -17.56 9.83 -5.23
CA SER A 195 -18.22 10.96 -4.57
C SER A 195 -17.56 12.32 -4.80
N SER A 196 -16.26 12.35 -5.12
CA SER A 196 -15.52 13.53 -5.54
C SER A 196 -15.87 14.02 -6.95
N GLY A 197 -16.63 13.23 -7.72
CA GLY A 197 -16.85 13.41 -9.15
C GLY A 197 -15.72 12.85 -10.03
N HIS A 198 -14.70 12.22 -9.43
CA HIS A 198 -13.67 11.52 -10.20
C HIS A 198 -14.27 10.29 -10.87
N VAL A 199 -13.89 10.05 -12.13
CA VAL A 199 -14.40 8.94 -12.94
C VAL A 199 -13.24 8.04 -13.34
N ILE A 200 -13.32 6.78 -12.93
CA ILE A 200 -12.39 5.72 -13.31
C ILE A 200 -12.95 5.01 -14.54
N PHE A 201 -12.18 5.05 -15.63
CA PHE A 201 -12.39 4.21 -16.82
C PHE A 201 -11.47 3.01 -16.73
N TYR A 202 -12.05 1.82 -16.58
CA TYR A 202 -11.29 0.59 -16.36
C TYR A 202 -11.58 -0.43 -17.45
N ARG A 203 -10.53 -1.02 -18.02
CA ARG A 203 -10.66 -2.18 -18.91
C ARG A 203 -10.24 -3.44 -18.15
N PRO A 204 -11.15 -4.38 -17.90
CA PRO A 204 -10.83 -5.64 -17.21
C PRO A 204 -9.71 -6.41 -17.91
N ARG A 205 -8.76 -6.96 -17.15
CA ARG A 205 -7.63 -7.71 -17.70
C ARG A 205 -8.04 -9.12 -18.14
N THR A 206 -9.09 -9.66 -17.53
CA THR A 206 -9.63 -10.99 -17.81
C THR A 206 -11.15 -10.99 -17.68
N LEU A 207 -11.84 -11.43 -18.73
CA LEU A 207 -13.19 -12.00 -18.69
C LEU A 207 -13.18 -13.36 -19.37
#